data_AF-V6HJR6-F1
#
_entry.id   AF-V6HJR6-F1
#
_cell.length_a   1.000
_cell.length_b   1.000
_cell.length_c   1.000
_cell.angle_alpha   90.00
_cell.angle_beta   90.00
_cell.angle_gamma   90.00
#
_symmetry.space_group_name_H-M   'P 1'
#
loop_
_entity.id
_entity.type
_entity.pdbx_description
1 polymer ?
#
loop_
_entity_poly.entity_id
_entity_poly.type
_entity_poly.pdbx_seq_one_letter_code
_entity_poly.pdbx_strand_id
1 'polypeptide(L)'
;MDDLKTFLDSAYSQVLPKSPIGEAIRYTLNEWERLTIYLSHGEFYIDNNLVENGIRPFVIGRKNWLFSGSPDGAEASTFFFSIVQTAIANKRDPYAVLRTLFEGVPASHSTQDFESLFSNAMGWG
;
A
#
# COMPACT_ATOMS: atom_id res chain seq x y z
N MET A 1 23.47 8.51 9.65
CA MET A 1 22.78 8.91 8.41
C MET A 1 23.33 10.21 7.85
N ASP A 2 23.77 11.14 8.69
CA ASP A 2 24.40 12.38 8.23
C ASP A 2 25.67 12.14 7.38
N ASP A 3 26.54 11.20 7.78
CA ASP A 3 27.73 10.85 6.99
C ASP A 3 27.39 10.38 5.57
N LEU A 4 26.30 9.62 5.42
CA LEU A 4 25.82 9.18 4.11
C LEU A 4 25.28 10.36 3.29
N LYS A 5 24.59 11.31 3.93
CA LYS A 5 24.12 12.53 3.26
C LYS A 5 25.29 13.34 2.73
N THR A 6 26.28 13.60 3.58
CA THR A 6 27.50 14.33 3.23
C THR A 6 28.26 13.64 2.11
N PHE A 7 28.33 12.31 2.14
CA PHE A 7 28.92 11.53 1.05
C PHE A 7 28.16 11.73 -0.27
N LEU A 8 26.82 11.66 -0.26
CA LEU A 8 26.00 11.85 -1.46
C LEU A 8 26.08 13.27 -2.03
N ASP A 9 26.08 14.28 -1.15
CA ASP A 9 26.27 15.69 -1.55
C ASP A 9 27.63 15.89 -2.24
N SER A 10 28.70 15.30 -1.68
CA SER A 10 30.03 15.33 -2.28
C SER A 10 30.07 14.57 -3.62
N ALA A 11 29.51 13.35 -3.66
CA ALA A 11 29.48 12.52 -4.85
C ALA A 11 28.69 13.16 -6.00
N TYR A 12 27.61 13.89 -5.70
CA TYR A 12 26.81 14.59 -6.72
C TYR A 12 27.63 15.62 -7.49
N SER A 13 28.58 16.30 -6.82
CA SER A 13 29.45 17.30 -7.47
C SER A 13 30.48 16.68 -8.43
N GLN A 14 30.72 15.38 -8.32
CA GLN A 14 31.71 14.64 -9.11
C GLN A 14 31.11 13.90 -10.31
N VAL A 15 29.78 13.87 -10.43
CA VAL A 15 29.08 13.14 -11.50
C VAL A 15 28.30 14.10 -12.39
N LEU A 16 28.11 13.72 -13.66
CA LEU A 16 27.26 14.49 -14.57
C LEU A 16 25.81 14.43 -14.07
N PRO A 17 25.09 15.56 -13.88
CA PRO A 17 23.74 15.56 -13.34
C PRO A 17 22.72 14.72 -14.12
N LYS A 18 22.92 14.54 -15.43
CA LYS A 18 22.06 13.73 -16.31
C LYS A 18 22.55 12.29 -16.52
N SER A 19 23.62 11.88 -15.85
CA SER A 19 24.04 10.48 -15.85
C SER A 19 23.10 9.66 -14.96
N PRO A 20 22.93 8.34 -15.21
CA PRO A 20 22.09 7.49 -14.36
C PRO A 20 22.43 7.58 -12.87
N ILE A 21 23.72 7.71 -12.54
CA ILE A 21 24.18 7.86 -11.15
C ILE A 21 23.88 9.26 -10.59
N GLY A 22 24.04 10.32 -11.39
CA GLY A 22 23.67 11.67 -11.02
C GLY A 22 22.17 11.80 -10.76
N GLU A 23 21.34 11.16 -11.58
CA GLU A 23 19.88 11.13 -11.38
C GLU A 23 19.50 10.35 -10.12
N ALA A 24 20.12 9.20 -9.87
CA ALA A 24 19.89 8.41 -8.67
C ALA A 24 20.28 9.16 -7.37
N ILE A 25 21.45 9.81 -7.37
CA ILE A 25 21.91 10.62 -6.22
C ILE A 25 20.96 11.80 -6.01
N ARG A 26 20.62 12.55 -7.08
CA ARG A 26 19.68 13.67 -6.99
C ARG A 26 18.32 13.23 -6.45
N TYR A 27 17.79 12.11 -6.95
CA TYR A 27 16.52 11.56 -6.47
C TYR A 27 16.60 11.21 -4.98
N THR A 28 17.66 10.55 -4.55
CA THR A 28 17.88 10.17 -3.14
C THR A 28 17.96 11.40 -2.24
N LEU A 29 18.68 12.45 -2.66
CA LEU A 29 18.81 13.70 -1.90
C LEU A 29 17.49 14.46 -1.83
N ASN A 30 16.71 14.49 -2.91
CA ASN A 30 15.38 15.11 -2.94
C ASN A 30 14.39 14.42 -1.99
N GLU A 31 14.53 13.10 -1.82
CA GLU A 31 13.65 12.27 -0.99
C GLU A 31 14.22 12.03 0.42
N TRP A 32 15.33 12.69 0.78
CA TRP A 32 16.10 12.38 1.99
C TRP A 32 15.28 12.39 3.28
N GLU A 33 14.42 13.40 3.45
CA GLU A 33 13.55 13.52 4.62
C GLU A 33 12.61 12.33 4.75
N ARG A 34 12.02 11.89 3.63
CA ARG A 34 11.10 10.74 3.58
C ARG A 34 11.84 9.42 3.80
N LEU A 35 13.06 9.29 3.29
CA LEU A 35 13.91 8.11 3.51
C LEU A 35 14.46 8.00 4.94
N THR A 36 14.46 9.08 5.73
CA THR A 36 15.03 9.10 7.09
C THR A 36 13.98 9.18 8.19
N ILE A 37 12.70 9.31 7.86
CA ILE A 37 11.61 9.46 8.83
C ILE A 37 11.52 8.29 9.84
N TYR A 38 11.90 7.07 9.43
CA TYR A 38 11.91 5.88 10.29
C TYR A 38 12.90 5.99 11.46
N LEU A 39 13.89 6.88 11.39
CA LEU A 39 14.85 7.12 12.48
C LEU A 39 14.18 7.85 13.66
N SER A 40 13.14 8.63 13.37
CA SER A 40 12.40 9.42 14.35
C SER A 40 11.11 8.71 14.82
N HIS A 41 10.63 7.75 14.03
CA HIS A 41 9.34 7.07 14.19
C HIS A 41 9.55 5.55 14.15
N GLY A 42 9.63 4.92 15.32
CA GLY A 42 9.87 3.47 15.45
C GLY A 42 8.74 2.59 14.90
N GLU A 43 7.58 3.17 14.62
CA GLU A 43 6.44 2.56 13.95
C GLU A 43 6.64 2.38 12.43
N PHE A 44 7.62 3.07 11.85
CA PHE A 44 7.91 2.98 10.42
C PHE A 44 9.03 2.00 10.11
N TYR A 45 8.87 1.28 9.00
CA TYR A 45 9.87 0.37 8.47
C TYR A 45 10.86 1.13 7.58
N ILE A 46 12.12 0.70 7.58
CA ILE A 46 13.18 1.24 6.71
C ILE A 46 12.92 0.97 5.22
N ASP A 47 12.15 -0.08 4.93
CA ASP A 47 11.80 -0.51 3.59
C ASP A 47 10.29 -0.58 3.40
N ASN A 48 9.87 -0.62 2.14
CA ASN A 48 8.46 -0.74 1.76
C ASN A 48 8.05 -2.21 1.53
N ASN A 49 8.83 -3.20 1.99
CA ASN A 49 8.63 -4.61 1.62
C ASN A 49 7.22 -5.10 2.00
N LEU A 50 6.69 -4.64 3.12
CA LEU A 50 5.32 -4.97 3.54
C LEU A 50 4.27 -4.47 2.54
N VAL A 51 4.44 -3.24 2.05
CA VAL A 51 3.55 -2.65 1.03
C VAL A 51 3.71 -3.39 -0.30
N GLU A 52 4.95 -3.66 -0.73
CA GLU A 52 5.22 -4.39 -1.97
C GLU A 52 4.68 -5.82 -1.93
N ASN A 53 4.83 -6.51 -0.80
CA ASN A 53 4.27 -7.84 -0.59
C ASN A 53 2.74 -7.81 -0.58
N GLY A 54 2.13 -6.76 0.01
CA GLY A 54 0.67 -6.57 0.00
C GLY A 54 0.09 -6.32 -1.40
N ILE A 55 0.79 -5.57 -2.26
CA ILE A 55 0.33 -5.29 -3.62
C ILE A 55 0.67 -6.41 -4.63
N ARG A 56 1.67 -7.26 -4.35
CA ARG A 56 2.11 -8.31 -5.28
C ARG A 56 0.98 -9.26 -5.72
N PRO A 57 0.08 -9.76 -4.84
CA PRO A 57 -1.04 -10.59 -5.28
C PRO A 57 -1.98 -9.88 -6.25
N PHE A 58 -2.19 -8.56 -6.11
CA PHE A 58 -2.97 -7.77 -7.07
C PHE A 58 -2.26 -7.66 -8.42
N VAL A 59 -0.96 -7.37 -8.43
CA VAL A 59 -0.16 -7.26 -9.66
C VAL A 59 -0.17 -8.56 -10.46
N ILE A 60 -0.17 -9.70 -9.78
CA ILE A 60 -0.30 -11.03 -10.40
C ILE A 60 -1.75 -11.29 -10.82
N GLY A 61 -2.72 -11.01 -9.95
CA GLY A 61 -4.14 -11.26 -10.18
C GLY A 61 -4.70 -10.49 -11.37
N ARG A 62 -4.38 -9.19 -11.52
CA ARG A 62 -4.87 -8.36 -12.63
C ARG A 62 -4.47 -8.86 -14.02
N LYS A 63 -3.38 -9.64 -14.14
CA LYS A 63 -3.01 -10.29 -15.41
C LYS A 63 -3.90 -11.48 -15.76
N ASN A 64 -4.56 -12.07 -14.76
CA ASN A 64 -5.39 -13.26 -14.87
C ASN A 64 -6.90 -12.97 -14.74
N TRP A 65 -7.29 -11.76 -14.34
CA TRP A 65 -8.69 -11.38 -14.15
C TRP A 65 -9.31 -10.89 -15.47
N LEU A 66 -10.34 -11.61 -15.92
CA LEU A 66 -11.04 -11.38 -17.19
C LEU A 66 -11.73 -9.99 -17.31
N PHE A 67 -11.84 -9.22 -16.23
CA PHE A 67 -12.60 -7.97 -16.17
C PHE A 67 -11.76 -6.74 -15.77
N SER A 68 -10.43 -6.87 -15.65
CA SER A 68 -9.56 -5.75 -15.25
C SER A 68 -9.12 -4.84 -16.42
N GLY A 69 -9.84 -4.87 -17.54
CA GLY A 69 -9.51 -4.12 -18.77
C GLY A 69 -10.19 -2.75 -18.91
N SER A 70 -11.23 -2.46 -18.13
CA SER A 70 -11.92 -1.15 -18.13
C SER A 70 -11.63 -0.35 -16.85
N PRO A 71 -11.76 0.99 -16.88
CA PRO A 71 -11.65 1.83 -15.67
C PRO A 71 -12.56 1.36 -14.53
N ASP A 72 -13.82 1.08 -14.83
CA ASP A 72 -14.81 0.60 -13.85
C ASP A 72 -14.39 -0.75 -13.23
N GLY A 73 -13.82 -1.64 -14.06
CA GLY A 73 -13.30 -2.92 -13.60
C GLY A 73 -12.07 -2.76 -12.70
N ALA A 74 -11.20 -1.79 -12.98
CA ALA A 74 -10.06 -1.46 -12.14
C ALA A 74 -10.49 -0.86 -10.79
N GLU A 75 -11.49 0.01 -10.79
CA GLU A 75 -12.07 0.59 -9.56
C GLU A 75 -12.70 -0.49 -8.68
N ALA A 76 -13.59 -1.31 -9.24
CA ALA A 76 -14.21 -2.41 -8.51
C ALA A 76 -13.17 -3.40 -7.97
N SER A 77 -12.15 -3.74 -8.77
CA SER A 77 -11.05 -4.62 -8.32
C SER A 77 -10.27 -4.02 -7.15
N THR A 78 -10.02 -2.70 -7.17
CA THR A 78 -9.30 -2.00 -6.10
C THR A 78 -10.09 -1.99 -4.80
N PHE A 79 -11.41 -1.79 -4.89
CA PHE A 79 -12.32 -1.86 -3.75
C PHE A 79 -12.28 -3.24 -3.07
N PHE A 80 -12.51 -4.32 -3.82
CA PHE A 80 -12.48 -5.68 -3.25
C PHE A 80 -11.11 -6.06 -2.70
N PHE A 81 -10.03 -5.66 -3.38
CA PHE A 81 -8.68 -5.95 -2.90
C PHE A 81 -8.38 -5.24 -1.58
N SER A 82 -8.84 -3.99 -1.43
CA SER A 82 -8.73 -3.24 -0.16
C SER A 82 -9.40 -3.99 1.00
N ILE A 83 -10.59 -4.56 0.77
CA ILE A 83 -11.29 -5.37 1.78
C ILE A 83 -10.49 -6.63 2.12
N VAL A 84 -10.03 -7.37 1.11
CA VAL A 84 -9.25 -8.60 1.31
C VAL A 84 -7.95 -8.34 2.07
N GLN A 85 -7.19 -7.30 1.70
CA GLN A 85 -5.96 -6.95 2.39
C GLN A 85 -6.22 -6.50 3.83
N THR A 86 -7.32 -5.77 4.07
CA THR A 86 -7.73 -5.39 5.43
C THR A 86 -8.08 -6.61 6.26
N ALA A 87 -8.79 -7.61 5.71
CA ALA A 87 -9.09 -8.85 6.41
C ALA A 87 -7.80 -9.61 6.79
N ILE A 88 -6.85 -9.74 5.85
CA ILE A 88 -5.55 -10.38 6.09
C ILE A 88 -4.78 -9.65 7.20
N ALA A 89 -4.73 -8.32 7.15
CA ALA A 89 -4.06 -7.49 8.17
C ALA A 89 -4.68 -7.69 9.56
N ASN A 90 -5.99 -7.90 9.64
CA ASN A 90 -6.72 -8.21 10.87
C ASN A 90 -6.72 -9.70 11.24
N LYS A 91 -5.95 -10.55 10.53
CA LYS A 91 -5.88 -12.00 10.75
C LYS A 91 -7.26 -12.69 10.64
N ARG A 92 -8.14 -12.16 9.80
CA ARG A 92 -9.45 -12.71 9.47
C ARG A 92 -9.39 -13.47 8.15
N ASP A 93 -10.20 -14.52 8.03
CA ASP A 93 -10.36 -15.24 6.75
C ASP A 93 -11.06 -14.31 5.73
N PRO A 94 -10.41 -13.95 4.61
CA PRO A 94 -11.00 -13.05 3.63
C PRO A 94 -12.31 -13.57 3.03
N TYR A 95 -12.44 -14.90 2.86
CA TYR A 95 -13.65 -15.49 2.31
C TYR A 95 -14.83 -15.32 3.27
N ALA A 96 -14.64 -15.65 4.56
CA ALA A 96 -15.63 -15.41 5.60
C ALA A 96 -16.05 -13.94 5.68
N VAL A 97 -15.09 -13.00 5.63
CA VAL A 97 -15.38 -11.55 5.65
C VAL A 97 -16.25 -11.17 4.46
N LEU A 98 -15.86 -11.53 3.23
CA LEU A 98 -16.62 -11.21 2.03
C LEU A 98 -18.04 -11.81 2.07
N ARG A 99 -18.16 -13.04 2.57
CA ARG A 99 -19.45 -13.69 2.75
C ARG A 99 -20.35 -12.92 3.71
N THR A 100 -19.84 -12.56 4.90
CA THR A 100 -20.58 -11.77 5.88
C THR A 100 -21.01 -10.41 5.31
N LEU A 101 -20.13 -9.74 4.58
CA LEU A 101 -20.46 -8.48 3.93
C LEU A 101 -21.57 -8.67 2.87
N PHE A 102 -21.46 -9.66 1.99
CA PHE A 102 -22.47 -9.89 0.95
C PHE A 102 -23.82 -10.36 1.50
N GLU A 103 -23.83 -11.10 2.61
CA GLU A 103 -25.06 -11.51 3.29
C GLU A 103 -25.71 -10.34 4.06
N GLY A 104 -24.91 -9.44 4.65
CA GLY A 104 -25.40 -8.33 5.48
C GLY A 104 -25.71 -7.03 4.74
N VAL A 105 -25.05 -6.75 3.61
CA VAL A 105 -25.27 -5.52 2.81
C VAL A 105 -26.74 -5.34 2.39
N PRO A 106 -27.48 -6.36 1.93
CA PRO A 106 -28.89 -6.20 1.57
C PRO A 106 -29.80 -5.75 2.73
N ALA A 107 -29.40 -6.05 3.97
CA ALA A 107 -30.11 -5.67 5.20
C ALA A 107 -29.61 -4.32 5.78
N SER A 108 -28.58 -3.72 5.20
CA SER A 108 -28.02 -2.44 5.63
C SER A 108 -28.80 -1.30 4.94
N HIS A 109 -29.48 -0.46 5.72
CA HIS A 109 -30.32 0.63 5.20
C HIS A 109 -29.70 2.01 5.38
N SER A 110 -28.55 2.08 6.03
CA SER A 110 -27.79 3.30 6.27
C SER A 110 -26.28 3.05 6.24
N THR A 111 -25.50 4.13 6.12
CA THR A 111 -24.03 4.07 6.25
C THR A 111 -23.60 3.52 7.61
N GLN A 112 -24.32 3.87 8.67
CA GLN A 112 -24.05 3.39 10.04
C GLN A 112 -24.20 1.87 10.16
N ASP A 113 -25.22 1.30 9.49
CA ASP A 113 -25.45 -0.15 9.47
C ASP A 113 -24.30 -0.87 8.76
N PHE A 114 -23.89 -0.32 7.62
CA PHE A 114 -22.77 -0.86 6.85
C PHE A 114 -21.45 -0.77 7.62
N GLU A 115 -21.16 0.38 8.24
CA GLU A 115 -19.96 0.57 9.07
C GLU A 115 -19.93 -0.41 10.25
N SER A 116 -21.08 -0.62 10.89
CA SER A 116 -21.21 -1.60 11.97
C SER A 116 -20.98 -3.03 11.47
N LEU A 117 -21.60 -3.41 10.35
CA LEU A 117 -21.38 -4.70 9.69
C LEU A 117 -19.91 -4.90 9.33
N PHE A 118 -19.27 -3.88 8.75
CA PHE A 118 -17.87 -3.92 8.34
C PHE A 118 -16.93 -4.02 9.55
N SER A 119 -17.15 -3.22 10.58
CA SER A 119 -16.38 -3.25 11.84
C SER A 119 -16.47 -4.63 12.50
N ASN A 120 -17.66 -5.21 12.56
CA ASN A 120 -17.88 -6.55 13.10
C ASN A 120 -17.17 -7.63 12.27
N ALA A 121 -17.26 -7.56 10.93
CA ALA A 121 -16.59 -8.50 10.05
C ALA A 121 -15.04 -8.41 10.17
N MET A 122 -14.52 -7.21 10.35
CA MET A 122 -13.08 -6.98 10.56
C MET A 122 -12.61 -7.29 11.98
N GLY A 123 -13.53 -7.36 12.94
CA GLY A 123 -13.22 -7.62 14.35
C GLY A 123 -12.70 -6.41 15.10
N TRP A 124 -13.15 -5.21 14.72
CA TRP A 124 -12.83 -3.95 15.40
C TRP A 124 -13.88 -3.56 16.45
N GLY A 125 -15.07 -4.17 16.39
CA GLY A 125 -16.16 -4.01 17.35
C GLY A 125 -16.04 -4.87 18.60
#